data_AF-A0A382QW23-F1
#
_entry.id   AF-A0A382QW23-F1
#
_cell.length_a   1.000
_cell.length_b   1.000
_cell.length_c   1.000
_cell.angle_alpha   90.00
_cell.angle_beta   90.00
_cell.angle_gamma   90.00
#
_symmetry.space_group_name_H-M   'P 1'
#
loop_
_entity.id
_entity.type
_entity.pdbx_description
1 polymer ?
#
loop_
_entity_poly.entity_id
_entity_poly.type
_entity_poly.pdbx_seq_one_letter_code
_entity_poly.pdbx_strand_id
1 'polypeptide(L)'
;MTQAVSTTSERVRPRVLVASPEDDATQQLVCFLRQEGFEVLWAREGAAAYDILDSEPVDALICLMSASRIDGFRLVQLARQRNPEICAIVSGTADDIEQGTEVMRQGAYDFQVRPLNLGKLRAVLDRGLSHQKLVGEVSDLQRRLQERYRYGGIARRSSAWQRIYAQIEQVAPSRATVLLTGETGTGKGEVAKAIHQNSTRRDHAFVETNCGALPDGIVESELFGHERGAFTGASTSHKGRFELADMGTLFLDEVGDLSPATQVKLLRVIQSGEFERVGGAETLRTDARLLAATNRDLETMVEDGSYRADLFYRL
;
A
#
# COMPACT_ATOMS: atom_id res chain seq x y z
N MET A 1 -10.20 25.00 -17.90
CA MET A 1 -10.45 25.77 -16.67
C MET A 1 -10.71 24.77 -15.55
N THR A 2 -9.71 24.62 -14.70
CA THR A 2 -9.60 23.61 -13.64
C THR A 2 -10.64 23.87 -12.57
N GLN A 3 -11.57 22.94 -12.36
CA GLN A 3 -12.43 22.95 -11.18
C GLN A 3 -11.59 22.50 -9.99
N ALA A 4 -11.27 23.46 -9.12
CA ALA A 4 -10.75 23.18 -7.80
C ALA A 4 -11.86 22.48 -6.99
N VAL A 5 -11.68 21.19 -6.72
CA VAL A 5 -12.46 20.46 -5.74
C VAL A 5 -12.04 20.99 -4.37
N SER A 6 -12.87 21.87 -3.82
CA SER A 6 -12.77 22.37 -2.46
C SER A 6 -13.04 21.24 -1.47
N THR A 7 -11.99 20.62 -0.94
CA THR A 7 -12.08 19.76 0.25
C THR A 7 -12.08 20.64 1.50
N THR A 8 -13.24 21.15 1.87
CA THR A 8 -13.45 21.74 3.20
C THR A 8 -13.85 20.62 4.14
N SER A 9 -12.90 20.10 4.90
CA SER A 9 -13.14 19.15 6.00
C SER A 9 -13.97 19.87 7.07
N GLU A 10 -15.26 19.51 7.21
CA GLU A 10 -16.09 19.93 8.34
C GLU A 10 -15.41 19.46 9.63
N ARG A 11 -15.04 20.40 10.50
CA ARG A 11 -14.49 20.08 11.82
C ARG A 11 -15.60 19.48 12.70
N VAL A 12 -15.77 18.16 12.62
CA VAL A 12 -16.58 17.40 13.57
C VAL A 12 -16.01 17.64 14.97
N ARG A 13 -16.84 18.13 15.90
CA ARG A 13 -16.41 18.39 17.28
C ARG A 13 -16.20 17.05 17.98
N PRO A 14 -15.06 16.83 18.66
CA PRO A 14 -14.82 15.57 19.36
C PRO A 14 -15.85 15.34 20.46
N ARG A 15 -16.35 14.11 20.54
CA ARG A 15 -17.41 13.67 21.45
C ARG A 15 -16.81 13.01 22.69
N VAL A 16 -17.13 13.57 23.86
CA VAL A 16 -16.66 13.11 25.16
C VAL A 16 -17.83 12.55 25.95
N LEU A 17 -17.76 11.27 26.31
CA LEU A 17 -18.71 10.63 27.22
C LEU A 17 -18.22 10.76 28.65
N VAL A 18 -19.02 11.38 29.51
CA VAL A 18 -18.79 11.45 30.95
C VAL A 18 -19.71 10.46 31.64
N ALA A 19 -19.17 9.48 32.36
CA ALA A 19 -19.89 8.49 33.15
C ALA A 19 -19.66 8.73 34.65
N SER A 20 -20.50 9.56 35.26
CA SER A 20 -20.38 10.03 36.64
C SER A 20 -21.77 10.44 37.17
N PRO A 21 -22.09 10.19 38.45
CA PRO A 21 -23.36 10.59 39.06
C PRO A 21 -23.53 12.11 39.04
N GLU A 22 -24.76 12.55 39.28
CA GLU A 22 -25.10 13.96 39.39
C GLU A 22 -24.58 14.55 40.70
N ASP A 23 -23.42 15.22 40.62
CA ASP A 23 -22.82 16.02 41.68
C ASP A 23 -22.28 17.35 41.11
N ASP A 24 -22.00 18.31 42.00
CA ASP A 24 -21.50 19.63 41.62
C ASP A 24 -20.19 19.57 40.82
N ALA A 25 -19.31 18.60 41.15
CA ALA A 25 -18.04 18.40 40.48
C ALA A 25 -18.21 17.94 39.02
N THR A 26 -19.17 17.07 38.76
CA THR A 26 -19.51 16.55 37.43
C THR A 26 -20.18 17.64 36.60
N GLN A 27 -21.06 18.45 37.20
CA GLN A 27 -21.64 19.60 36.50
C GLN A 27 -20.56 20.61 36.08
N GLN A 28 -19.60 20.91 36.97
CA GLN A 28 -18.46 21.76 36.64
C GLN A 28 -17.61 21.18 35.50
N LEU A 29 -17.33 19.88 35.53
CA LEU A 29 -16.61 19.18 34.48
C LEU A 29 -17.34 19.25 33.12
N VAL A 30 -18.64 18.97 33.10
CA VAL A 30 -19.46 19.01 31.87
C VAL A 30 -19.51 20.42 31.30
N CYS A 31 -19.70 21.44 32.15
CA CYS A 31 -19.67 22.85 31.73
C CYS A 31 -18.31 23.23 31.13
N PHE A 32 -17.21 22.85 31.79
CA PHE A 32 -15.86 23.10 31.31
C PHE A 32 -15.60 22.47 29.94
N LEU A 33 -15.93 21.18 29.77
CA LEU A 33 -15.74 20.48 28.50
C LEU A 33 -16.55 21.12 27.36
N ARG A 34 -17.78 21.56 27.62
CA ARG A 34 -18.60 22.26 26.63
C ARG A 34 -18.00 23.62 26.24
N GLN A 35 -17.47 24.38 27.21
CA GLN A 35 -16.79 25.65 26.95
C GLN A 35 -15.53 25.48 26.09
N GLU A 36 -14.82 24.38 26.29
CA GLU A 36 -13.63 23.99 25.51
C GLU A 36 -13.96 23.45 24.11
N GLY A 37 -15.25 23.38 23.74
CA GLY A 37 -15.71 23.05 22.39
C GLY A 37 -15.99 21.57 22.14
N PHE A 38 -16.00 20.73 23.18
CA PHE A 38 -16.39 19.33 23.08
C PHE A 38 -17.90 19.16 23.00
N GLU A 39 -18.35 18.15 22.27
CA GLU A 39 -19.72 17.64 22.40
C GLU A 39 -19.75 16.65 23.57
N VAL A 40 -20.51 16.97 24.62
CA VAL A 40 -20.48 16.20 25.87
C VAL A 40 -21.75 15.38 26.03
N LEU A 41 -21.58 14.06 26.02
CA LEU A 41 -22.59 13.08 26.37
C LEU A 41 -22.43 12.75 27.85
N TRP A 42 -23.49 12.84 28.65
CA TRP A 42 -23.41 12.60 30.08
C TRP A 42 -24.31 11.43 30.48
N ALA A 43 -23.66 10.38 30.97
CA ALA A 43 -24.29 9.22 31.59
C ALA A 43 -24.17 9.30 33.12
N ARG A 44 -25.31 9.24 33.81
CA ARG A 44 -25.36 9.29 35.28
C ARG A 44 -24.98 7.97 35.94
N GLU A 45 -25.01 6.88 35.17
CA GLU A 45 -24.72 5.53 35.62
C GLU A 45 -23.95 4.76 34.54
N GLY A 46 -23.19 3.73 34.95
CA GLY A 46 -22.38 2.94 34.01
C GLY A 46 -23.20 2.18 32.97
N ALA A 47 -24.43 1.75 33.28
CA ALA A 47 -25.32 1.11 32.31
C ALA A 47 -25.72 2.06 31.17
N ALA A 48 -26.08 3.30 31.51
CA ALA A 48 -26.39 4.32 30.50
C ALA A 48 -25.17 4.70 29.67
N ALA A 49 -23.97 4.68 30.26
CA ALA A 49 -22.73 4.89 29.53
C ALA A 49 -22.46 3.77 28.51
N TYR A 50 -22.77 2.53 28.86
CA TYR A 50 -22.67 1.39 27.96
C TYR A 50 -23.61 1.54 26.75
N ASP A 51 -24.88 1.89 26.98
CA ASP A 51 -25.85 2.07 25.90
C ASP A 51 -25.39 3.17 24.92
N ILE A 52 -24.84 4.28 25.44
CA ILE A 52 -24.29 5.35 24.61
C ILE A 52 -23.06 4.89 23.81
N LEU A 53 -22.15 4.11 24.42
CA LEU A 53 -21.01 3.53 23.72
C LEU A 53 -21.42 2.57 22.60
N ASP A 54 -22.63 2.00 22.66
CA ASP A 54 -23.18 1.11 21.63
C ASP A 54 -23.89 1.87 20.50
N SER A 55 -24.58 2.96 20.83
CA SER A 55 -25.41 3.71 19.87
C SER A 55 -24.69 4.88 19.19
N GLU A 56 -23.68 5.47 19.82
CA GLU A 56 -23.06 6.73 19.38
C GLU A 56 -21.54 6.60 19.26
N PRO A 57 -20.89 7.25 18.27
CA PRO A 57 -19.43 7.35 18.23
C PRO A 57 -18.93 8.24 19.38
N VAL A 58 -17.96 7.73 20.14
CA VAL A 58 -17.32 8.41 21.27
C VAL A 58 -15.80 8.43 21.07
N ASP A 59 -15.21 9.62 21.14
CA ASP A 59 -13.77 9.83 20.95
C ASP A 59 -12.99 9.73 22.27
N ALA A 60 -13.59 10.21 23.37
CA ALA A 60 -13.02 10.11 24.71
C ALA A 60 -14.06 9.70 25.75
N LEU A 61 -13.64 8.88 26.72
CA LEU A 61 -14.44 8.44 27.85
C LEU A 61 -13.83 8.99 29.14
N ILE A 62 -14.64 9.60 30.00
CA ILE A 62 -14.26 9.98 31.36
C ILE A 62 -15.20 9.26 32.33
N CYS A 63 -14.71 8.30 33.09
CA CYS A 63 -15.54 7.52 34.02
C CYS A 63 -14.99 7.53 35.45
N LEU A 64 -15.83 7.15 36.41
CA LEU A 64 -15.42 6.88 37.78
C LEU A 64 -14.89 5.46 37.94
N MET A 65 -13.85 5.28 38.77
CA MET A 65 -13.31 3.97 39.14
C MET A 65 -14.38 3.12 39.82
N SER A 66 -14.89 3.61 40.95
CA SER A 66 -15.96 2.98 41.71
C SER A 66 -17.32 3.53 41.27
N ALA A 67 -18.15 2.70 40.64
CA ALA A 67 -19.49 3.06 40.19
C ALA A 67 -20.50 1.91 40.44
N SER A 68 -21.78 2.24 40.56
CA SER A 68 -22.83 1.24 40.79
C SER A 68 -23.07 0.38 39.55
N ARG A 69 -23.11 -0.95 39.73
CA ARG A 69 -23.35 -2.01 38.72
C ARG A 69 -22.23 -2.24 37.70
N ILE A 70 -21.76 -1.19 37.02
CA ILE A 70 -20.64 -1.29 36.05
C ILE A 70 -19.56 -0.32 36.50
N ASP A 71 -18.41 -0.85 36.90
CA ASP A 71 -17.26 -0.08 37.34
C ASP A 71 -16.51 0.58 36.15
N GLY A 72 -15.65 1.54 36.47
CA GLY A 72 -14.85 2.25 35.46
C GLY A 72 -13.97 1.29 34.66
N PHE A 73 -13.47 0.24 35.31
CA PHE A 73 -12.66 -0.80 34.69
C PHE A 73 -13.40 -1.49 33.53
N ARG A 74 -14.63 -1.97 33.77
CA ARG A 74 -15.45 -2.63 32.75
C ARG A 74 -15.81 -1.67 31.62
N LEU A 75 -16.11 -0.41 31.93
CA LEU A 75 -16.38 0.60 30.90
C LEU A 75 -15.19 0.83 29.97
N VAL A 76 -13.96 0.89 30.51
CA VAL A 76 -12.76 1.02 29.68
C VAL A 76 -12.60 -0.19 28.75
N GLN A 77 -12.80 -1.40 29.25
CA GLN A 77 -12.71 -2.61 28.42
C GLN A 77 -13.75 -2.60 27.30
N LEU A 78 -15.00 -2.25 27.60
CA LEU A 78 -16.09 -2.19 26.62
C LEU A 78 -15.85 -1.11 25.57
N ALA A 79 -15.38 0.06 26.00
CA ALA A 79 -15.03 1.15 25.10
C ALA A 79 -13.87 0.77 24.17
N ARG A 80 -12.82 0.11 24.68
CA ARG A 80 -11.68 -0.36 23.87
C ARG A 80 -12.02 -1.48 22.90
N GLN A 81 -12.99 -2.34 23.22
CA GLN A 81 -13.46 -3.37 22.29
C GLN A 81 -14.12 -2.74 21.05
N ARG A 82 -14.76 -1.58 21.19
CA ARG A 82 -15.41 -0.86 20.09
C ARG A 82 -14.46 0.07 19.36
N ASN A 83 -13.65 0.79 20.13
CA ASN A 83 -12.66 1.73 19.62
C ASN A 83 -11.34 1.49 20.37
N PRO A 84 -10.42 0.67 19.82
CA PRO A 84 -9.16 0.31 20.49
C PRO A 84 -8.28 1.51 20.86
N GLU A 85 -8.48 2.63 20.17
CA GLU A 85 -7.71 3.87 20.31
C GLU A 85 -8.48 4.95 21.11
N ILE A 86 -9.60 4.62 21.76
CA ILE A 86 -10.37 5.58 22.55
C ILE A 86 -9.53 6.17 23.69
N CYS A 87 -9.60 7.48 23.87
CA CYS A 87 -8.97 8.14 25.02
C CYS A 87 -9.83 7.94 26.27
N ALA A 88 -9.55 6.89 27.04
CA ALA A 88 -10.25 6.61 28.29
C ALA A 88 -9.51 7.17 29.51
N ILE A 89 -10.13 8.10 30.24
CA ILE A 89 -9.62 8.69 31.47
C ILE A 89 -10.47 8.19 32.63
N VAL A 90 -9.84 7.56 33.62
CA VAL A 90 -10.55 7.07 34.81
C VAL A 90 -10.27 8.02 35.97
N SER A 91 -11.32 8.34 36.73
CA SER A 91 -11.23 9.20 37.90
C SER A 91 -11.59 8.45 39.17
N GLY A 92 -10.81 8.62 40.24
CA GLY A 92 -10.99 7.89 41.50
C GLY A 92 -10.58 8.73 42.72
N THR A 93 -10.59 8.11 43.88
CA THR A 93 -10.09 8.71 45.14
C THR A 93 -8.62 8.35 45.37
N ALA A 94 -8.02 8.87 46.44
CA ALA A 94 -6.66 8.51 46.82
C ALA A 94 -6.52 7.02 47.20
N ASP A 95 -7.61 6.38 47.62
CA ASP A 95 -7.63 4.95 47.99
C ASP A 95 -7.62 4.05 46.75
N ASP A 96 -7.99 4.58 45.59
CA ASP A 96 -8.04 3.85 44.31
C ASP A 96 -6.70 3.83 43.58
N ILE A 97 -5.61 4.40 44.13
CA ILE A 97 -4.33 4.54 43.41
C ILE A 97 -3.77 3.17 42.96
N GLU A 98 -3.87 2.14 43.81
CA GLU A 98 -3.43 0.79 43.45
C GLU A 98 -4.25 0.24 42.27
N GLN A 99 -5.58 0.40 42.31
CA GLN A 99 -6.48 0.00 41.21
C GLN A 99 -6.25 0.84 39.94
N GLY A 100 -5.86 2.10 40.10
CA GLY A 100 -5.47 3.00 39.01
C GLY A 100 -4.35 2.42 38.16
N THR A 101 -3.37 1.76 38.76
CA THR A 101 -2.29 1.11 37.99
C THR A 101 -2.79 -0.05 37.12
N GLU A 102 -3.77 -0.79 37.59
CA GLU A 102 -4.34 -1.93 36.85
C GLU A 102 -5.24 -1.44 35.70
N VAL A 103 -6.03 -0.39 35.92
CA VAL A 103 -6.81 0.27 34.87
C VAL A 103 -5.92 0.81 33.75
N MET A 104 -4.74 1.35 34.08
CA MET A 104 -3.76 1.78 33.08
C MET A 104 -3.21 0.61 32.26
N ARG A 105 -2.93 -0.55 32.89
CA ARG A 105 -2.50 -1.77 32.16
C ARG A 105 -3.53 -2.29 31.17
N GLN A 106 -4.81 -2.08 31.47
CA GLN A 106 -5.92 -2.47 30.60
C GLN A 106 -6.20 -1.47 29.47
N GLY A 107 -5.37 -0.41 29.39
CA GLY A 107 -5.40 0.53 28.29
C GLY A 107 -6.25 1.77 28.54
N ALA A 108 -6.51 2.13 29.80
CA ALA A 108 -6.86 3.52 30.09
C ALA A 108 -5.69 4.42 29.73
N TYR A 109 -6.00 5.59 29.18
CA TYR A 109 -5.01 6.58 28.77
C TYR A 109 -4.43 7.33 29.97
N ASP A 110 -5.24 7.58 30.99
CA ASP A 110 -4.81 8.27 32.20
C ASP A 110 -5.71 7.96 33.40
N PHE A 111 -5.16 8.11 34.61
CA PHE A 111 -5.89 8.02 35.87
C PHE A 111 -5.75 9.34 36.63
N GLN A 112 -6.87 9.90 37.10
CA GLN A 112 -6.91 11.18 37.81
C GLN A 112 -7.57 11.06 39.18
N VAL A 113 -6.84 11.45 40.21
CA VAL A 113 -7.36 11.51 41.58
C VAL A 113 -8.22 12.76 41.74
N ARG A 114 -9.42 12.60 42.31
CA ARG A 114 -10.31 13.73 42.63
C ARG A 114 -9.77 14.55 43.82
N PRO A 115 -9.95 15.88 43.84
CA PRO A 115 -10.68 16.71 42.88
C PRO A 115 -9.93 16.87 41.53
N LEU A 116 -10.68 16.83 40.42
CA LEU A 116 -10.09 16.88 39.08
C LEU A 116 -9.48 18.25 38.79
N ASN A 117 -8.22 18.27 38.38
CA ASN A 117 -7.60 19.46 37.82
C ASN A 117 -8.00 19.63 36.34
N LEU A 118 -8.95 20.52 36.07
CA LEU A 118 -9.52 20.70 34.73
C LEU A 118 -8.48 21.14 33.68
N GLY A 119 -7.50 21.95 34.06
CA GLY A 119 -6.41 22.36 33.15
C GLY A 119 -5.51 21.19 32.77
N LYS A 120 -5.16 20.33 33.74
CA LYS A 120 -4.43 19.08 33.46
C LYS A 120 -5.26 18.14 32.59
N LEU A 121 -6.55 18.01 32.89
CA LEU A 121 -7.47 17.15 32.14
C LEU A 121 -7.59 17.56 30.67
N ARG A 122 -7.66 18.87 30.38
CA ARG A 122 -7.67 19.39 29.01
C ARG A 122 -6.42 18.97 28.24
N ALA A 123 -5.25 19.14 28.84
CA ALA A 123 -3.98 18.76 28.22
C ALA A 123 -3.84 17.25 28.01
N VAL A 124 -4.47 16.43 28.85
CA VAL A 124 -4.53 14.97 28.67
C VAL A 124 -5.46 14.60 27.53
N LEU A 125 -6.65 15.20 27.46
CA LEU A 125 -7.61 14.99 26.37
C LEU A 125 -7.02 15.41 25.01
N ASP A 126 -6.35 16.56 24.92
CA ASP A 126 -5.69 16.97 23.67
C ASP A 126 -4.64 15.97 23.20
N ARG A 127 -3.80 15.49 24.12
CA ARG A 127 -2.77 14.50 23.81
C ARG A 127 -3.37 13.16 23.40
N GLY A 128 -4.39 12.69 24.10
CA GLY A 128 -5.07 11.43 23.79
C GLY A 128 -5.80 11.46 22.45
N LEU A 129 -6.56 12.52 22.19
CA LEU A 129 -7.28 12.69 20.91
C LEU A 129 -6.32 12.91 19.74
N SER A 130 -5.21 13.62 19.94
CA SER A 130 -4.18 13.77 18.91
C SER A 130 -3.48 12.44 18.61
N HIS A 131 -3.17 11.65 19.64
CA HIS A 131 -2.62 10.31 19.49
C HIS A 131 -3.58 9.40 18.71
N GLN A 132 -4.86 9.40 19.05
CA GLN A 132 -5.89 8.65 18.33
C GLN A 132 -5.99 9.05 16.85
N LYS A 133 -5.95 10.35 16.54
CA LYS A 133 -5.92 10.84 15.16
C LYS A 133 -4.67 10.38 14.41
N LEU A 134 -3.49 10.49 15.04
CA LEU A 134 -2.23 10.04 14.44
C LEU A 134 -2.22 8.52 14.18
N VAL A 135 -2.68 7.71 15.14
CA VAL A 135 -2.77 6.25 14.95
C VAL A 135 -3.82 5.90 13.89
N GLY A 136 -4.96 6.59 13.88
CA GLY A 136 -5.98 6.46 12.85
C GLY A 136 -5.46 6.81 11.45
N GLU A 137 -4.72 7.92 11.31
CA GLU A 137 -4.08 8.33 10.07
C GLU A 137 -3.01 7.34 9.61
N VAL A 138 -2.19 6.83 10.53
CA VAL A 138 -1.18 5.80 10.22
C VAL A 138 -1.85 4.50 9.79
N SER A 139 -2.92 4.07 10.46
CA SER A 139 -3.69 2.88 10.11
C SER A 139 -4.40 3.05 8.76
N ASP A 140 -4.96 4.23 8.49
CA ASP A 140 -5.60 4.54 7.21
C ASP A 140 -4.60 4.69 6.07
N LEU A 141 -3.44 5.28 6.31
CA LEU A 141 -2.33 5.30 5.37
C LEU A 141 -1.84 3.88 5.09
N GLN A 142 -1.65 3.06 6.12
CA GLN A 142 -1.27 1.65 5.99
C GLN A 142 -2.33 0.82 5.26
N ARG A 143 -3.61 1.08 5.49
CA ARG A 143 -4.73 0.41 4.82
C ARG A 143 -4.85 0.84 3.36
N ARG A 144 -4.72 2.14 3.06
CA ARG A 144 -4.66 2.66 1.68
C ARG A 144 -3.44 2.16 0.94
N LEU A 145 -2.31 2.03 1.63
CA LEU A 145 -1.12 1.35 1.12
C LEU A 145 -1.45 -0.12 0.85
N GLN A 146 -2.06 -0.87 1.78
CA GLN A 146 -2.45 -2.27 1.57
C GLN A 146 -3.46 -2.48 0.42
N GLU A 147 -4.41 -1.55 0.23
CA GLU A 147 -5.35 -1.56 -0.88
C GLU A 147 -4.68 -1.21 -2.21
N ARG A 148 -3.69 -0.29 -2.22
CA ARG A 148 -2.79 -0.05 -3.36
C ARG A 148 -1.84 -1.22 -3.62
N TYR A 149 -1.44 -1.95 -2.57
CA TYR A 149 -0.47 -3.05 -2.63
C TYR A 149 -1.09 -4.41 -2.97
N ARG A 150 -2.35 -4.46 -3.43
CA ARG A 150 -2.87 -5.58 -4.21
C ARG A 150 -2.27 -5.59 -5.62
N TYR A 151 -0.93 -5.54 -5.72
CA TYR A 151 -0.18 -5.79 -6.95
C TYR A 151 -0.27 -7.28 -7.26
N GLY A 152 -1.23 -7.69 -8.10
CA GLY A 152 -1.23 -8.98 -8.79
C GLY A 152 -1.14 -10.28 -7.96
N GLY A 153 -1.17 -10.24 -6.62
CA GLY A 153 -0.96 -11.41 -5.75
C GLY A 153 0.37 -11.43 -4.98
N ILE A 154 1.21 -10.39 -5.04
CA ILE A 154 2.46 -10.32 -4.27
C ILE A 154 2.17 -9.83 -2.84
N ALA A 155 1.92 -10.76 -1.91
CA ALA A 155 1.70 -10.43 -0.50
C ALA A 155 2.99 -10.47 0.34
N ARG A 156 4.01 -9.67 -0.02
CA ARG A 156 5.30 -9.64 0.71
C ARG A 156 5.46 -8.36 1.52
N ARG A 157 5.80 -8.50 2.82
CA ARG A 157 5.76 -7.42 3.84
C ARG A 157 7.13 -6.92 4.32
N SER A 158 8.24 -7.35 3.72
CA SER A 158 9.58 -6.93 4.17
C SER A 158 9.95 -5.53 3.70
N SER A 159 10.87 -4.86 4.41
CA SER A 159 11.38 -3.52 4.04
C SER A 159 12.08 -3.49 2.68
N ALA A 160 12.62 -4.62 2.21
CA ALA A 160 13.14 -4.76 0.86
C ALA A 160 12.02 -4.70 -0.20
N TRP A 161 10.89 -5.37 0.06
CA TRP A 161 9.73 -5.32 -0.83
C TRP A 161 9.06 -3.96 -0.87
N GLN A 162 9.06 -3.22 0.25
CA GLN A 162 8.58 -1.83 0.26
C GLN A 162 9.35 -0.93 -0.71
N ARG A 163 10.67 -1.10 -0.80
CA ARG A 163 11.50 -0.39 -1.78
C ARG A 163 11.15 -0.77 -3.22
N ILE A 164 10.96 -2.07 -3.48
CA ILE A 164 10.54 -2.56 -4.80
C ILE A 164 9.19 -1.95 -5.19
N TYR A 165 8.20 -1.94 -4.29
CA TYR A 165 6.90 -1.35 -4.60
C TYR A 165 6.98 0.16 -4.89
N ALA A 166 7.80 0.91 -4.13
CA ALA A 166 8.02 2.32 -4.39
C ALA A 166 8.64 2.55 -5.78
N GLN A 167 9.58 1.69 -6.20
CA GLN A 167 10.15 1.74 -7.55
C GLN A 167 9.10 1.39 -8.62
N ILE A 168 8.26 0.38 -8.39
CA ILE A 168 7.14 0.04 -9.29
C ILE A 168 6.22 1.25 -9.49
N GLU A 169 5.81 1.92 -8.40
CA GLU A 169 4.96 3.12 -8.48
C GLU A 169 5.59 4.24 -9.30
N GLN A 170 6.90 4.41 -9.19
CA GLN A 170 7.64 5.43 -9.93
C GLN A 170 7.77 5.10 -11.43
N VAL A 171 8.04 3.84 -11.78
CA VAL A 171 8.32 3.45 -13.18
C VAL A 171 7.07 3.03 -13.95
N ALA A 172 6.01 2.57 -13.28
CA ALA A 172 4.79 2.09 -13.94
C ALA A 172 4.15 3.11 -14.91
N PRO A 173 3.98 4.41 -14.59
CA PRO A 173 3.40 5.38 -15.52
C PRO A 173 4.35 5.79 -16.66
N SER A 174 5.64 5.43 -16.60
CA SER A 174 6.63 5.74 -17.63
C SER A 174 6.53 4.78 -18.83
N ARG A 175 7.04 5.22 -19.99
CA ARG A 175 7.25 4.39 -21.19
C ARG A 175 8.63 3.75 -21.24
N ALA A 176 9.51 4.07 -20.29
CA ALA A 176 10.87 3.53 -20.25
C ALA A 176 10.88 2.00 -20.11
N THR A 177 11.91 1.40 -20.70
CA THR A 177 12.28 0.01 -20.45
C THR A 177 12.64 -0.16 -18.97
N VAL A 178 12.35 -1.34 -18.43
CA VAL A 178 12.73 -1.70 -17.06
C VAL A 178 13.46 -3.03 -17.09
N LEU A 179 14.69 -3.06 -16.61
CA LEU A 179 15.45 -4.27 -16.35
C LEU A 179 15.26 -4.75 -14.91
N LEU A 180 14.75 -5.97 -14.75
CA LEU A 180 14.54 -6.65 -13.48
C LEU A 180 15.66 -7.66 -13.25
N THR A 181 16.49 -7.42 -12.24
CA THR A 181 17.58 -8.31 -11.86
C THR A 181 17.25 -9.09 -10.60
N GLY A 182 17.80 -10.31 -10.49
CA GLY A 182 17.69 -11.13 -9.29
C GLY A 182 17.74 -12.62 -9.60
N GLU A 183 17.98 -13.42 -8.58
CA GLU A 183 18.08 -14.88 -8.70
C GLU A 183 16.81 -15.51 -9.31
N THR A 184 16.95 -16.72 -9.85
CA THR A 184 15.82 -17.49 -10.39
C THR A 184 14.79 -17.76 -9.27
N GLY A 185 13.50 -17.61 -9.57
CA GLY A 185 12.42 -17.87 -8.61
C GLY A 185 12.15 -16.74 -7.59
N THR A 186 12.81 -15.59 -7.69
CA THR A 186 12.60 -14.45 -6.78
C THR A 186 11.33 -13.64 -7.05
N GLY A 187 10.61 -13.95 -8.13
CA GLY A 187 9.34 -13.29 -8.49
C GLY A 187 9.46 -12.14 -9.49
N LYS A 188 10.50 -12.11 -10.33
CA LYS A 188 10.67 -11.09 -11.40
C LYS A 188 9.45 -10.97 -12.32
N GLY A 189 8.87 -12.10 -12.76
CA GLY A 189 7.65 -12.09 -13.58
C GLY A 189 6.44 -11.48 -12.87
N GLU A 190 6.30 -11.68 -11.56
CA GLU A 190 5.24 -11.05 -10.77
C GLU A 190 5.45 -9.54 -10.67
N VAL A 191 6.69 -9.09 -10.50
CA VAL A 191 7.04 -7.67 -10.55
C VAL A 191 6.74 -7.06 -11.92
N ALA A 192 7.02 -7.76 -13.02
CA ALA A 192 6.69 -7.29 -14.37
C ALA A 192 5.18 -7.12 -14.56
N LYS A 193 4.37 -8.09 -14.12
CA LYS A 193 2.90 -7.99 -14.12
C LYS A 193 2.42 -6.81 -13.29
N ALA A 194 3.01 -6.60 -12.11
CA ALA A 194 2.70 -5.48 -11.23
C ALA A 194 2.99 -4.13 -11.91
N ILE A 195 4.12 -3.98 -12.60
CA ILE A 195 4.45 -2.78 -13.39
C ILE A 195 3.40 -2.55 -14.48
N HIS A 196 3.04 -3.59 -15.24
CA HIS A 196 2.04 -3.47 -16.31
C HIS A 196 0.66 -3.05 -15.79
N GLN A 197 0.16 -3.70 -14.74
CA GLN A 197 -1.15 -3.43 -14.14
C GLN A 197 -1.30 -2.00 -13.61
N ASN A 198 -0.18 -1.35 -13.27
CA ASN A 198 -0.14 0.01 -12.75
C ASN A 198 0.31 1.04 -13.78
N SER A 199 0.53 0.60 -15.02
CA SER A 199 0.93 1.46 -16.12
C SER A 199 -0.27 2.11 -16.82
N THR A 200 0.01 3.08 -17.67
CA THR A 200 -0.97 3.65 -18.62
C THR A 200 -1.44 2.64 -19.67
N ARG A 201 -0.83 1.44 -19.72
CA ARG A 201 -1.12 0.37 -20.69
C ARG A 201 -1.79 -0.86 -20.06
N ARG A 202 -2.27 -0.76 -18.83
CA ARG A 202 -2.89 -1.87 -18.08
C ARG A 202 -4.09 -2.54 -18.78
N ASP A 203 -4.76 -1.81 -19.66
CA ASP A 203 -5.94 -2.28 -20.41
C ASP A 203 -5.55 -2.90 -21.77
N HIS A 204 -4.25 -2.92 -22.11
CA HIS A 204 -3.69 -3.56 -23.31
C HIS A 204 -3.05 -4.90 -22.98
N ALA A 205 -2.62 -5.64 -24.02
CA ALA A 205 -2.01 -6.96 -23.85
C ALA A 205 -0.72 -6.92 -23.00
N PHE A 206 -0.60 -7.88 -22.08
CA PHE A 206 0.66 -8.27 -21.44
C PHE A 206 1.12 -9.58 -22.06
N VAL A 207 2.19 -9.53 -22.85
CA VAL A 207 2.75 -10.69 -23.55
C VAL A 207 4.05 -11.08 -22.85
N GLU A 208 4.16 -12.34 -22.44
CA GLU A 208 5.34 -12.90 -21.78
C GLU A 208 6.03 -13.92 -22.68
N THR A 209 7.36 -13.90 -22.69
CA THR A 209 8.18 -14.93 -23.30
C THR A 209 9.46 -15.12 -22.50
N ASN A 210 9.90 -16.37 -22.37
CA ASN A 210 11.16 -16.74 -21.75
C ASN A 210 12.18 -17.06 -22.85
N CYS A 211 13.35 -16.44 -22.78
CA CYS A 211 14.41 -16.55 -23.78
C CYS A 211 15.42 -17.68 -23.50
N GLY A 212 15.53 -18.17 -22.26
CA GLY A 212 16.50 -19.22 -21.90
C GLY A 212 15.99 -20.66 -22.13
N ALA A 213 14.68 -20.84 -22.29
CA ALA A 213 14.07 -22.18 -22.44
C ALA A 213 14.04 -22.72 -23.88
N LEU A 214 14.47 -21.94 -24.89
CA LEU A 214 14.28 -22.26 -26.31
C LEU A 214 15.60 -22.17 -27.11
N PRO A 215 15.78 -23.00 -28.16
CA PRO A 215 16.86 -22.84 -29.12
C PRO A 215 16.83 -21.46 -29.81
N ASP A 216 17.99 -20.89 -30.12
CA ASP A 216 18.14 -19.53 -30.69
C ASP A 216 17.19 -19.21 -31.85
N GLY A 217 17.08 -20.10 -32.84
CA GLY A 217 16.21 -19.90 -34.01
C GLY A 217 14.72 -19.89 -33.65
N ILE A 218 14.33 -20.59 -32.58
CA ILE A 218 12.96 -20.59 -32.07
C ILE A 218 12.71 -19.30 -31.28
N VAL A 219 13.65 -18.84 -30.45
CA VAL A 219 13.56 -17.55 -29.75
C VAL A 219 13.35 -16.41 -30.74
N GLU A 220 14.14 -16.39 -31.81
CA GLU A 220 14.04 -15.36 -32.85
C GLU A 220 12.68 -15.39 -33.55
N SER A 221 12.20 -16.59 -33.92
CA SER A 221 10.88 -16.79 -34.52
C SER A 221 9.74 -16.41 -33.57
N GLU A 222 9.83 -16.71 -32.29
CA GLU A 222 8.83 -16.32 -31.29
C GLU A 222 8.77 -14.80 -31.13
N LEU A 223 9.92 -14.14 -30.99
CA LEU A 223 10.00 -12.69 -30.78
C LEU A 223 9.50 -11.89 -32.00
N PHE A 224 10.03 -12.20 -33.18
CA PHE A 224 9.84 -11.39 -34.39
C PHE A 224 8.81 -11.97 -35.36
N GLY A 225 8.40 -13.23 -35.16
CA GLY A 225 7.56 -13.95 -36.12
C GLY A 225 8.38 -14.52 -37.28
N HIS A 226 7.73 -15.33 -38.11
CA HIS A 226 8.36 -15.90 -39.31
C HIS A 226 7.39 -15.94 -40.49
N GLU A 227 7.96 -15.84 -41.68
CA GLU A 227 7.24 -16.09 -42.93
C GLU A 227 7.21 -17.59 -43.27
N ARG A 228 6.24 -17.97 -44.10
CA ARG A 228 6.16 -19.34 -44.62
C ARG A 228 7.44 -19.68 -45.38
N GLY A 229 8.08 -20.79 -45.00
CA GLY A 229 9.33 -21.26 -45.60
C GLY A 229 10.61 -20.65 -45.03
N ALA A 230 10.53 -19.88 -43.94
CA ALA A 230 11.70 -19.26 -43.31
C ALA A 230 12.75 -20.27 -42.79
N PHE A 231 12.32 -21.46 -42.38
CA PHE A 231 13.19 -22.55 -41.94
C PHE A 231 12.50 -23.91 -42.17
N THR A 232 13.24 -25.00 -42.00
CA THR A 232 12.72 -26.37 -42.13
C THR A 232 11.62 -26.63 -41.10
N GLY A 233 10.36 -26.70 -41.54
CA GLY A 233 9.18 -26.85 -40.68
C GLY A 233 8.24 -25.65 -40.66
N ALA A 234 8.63 -24.51 -41.21
CA ALA A 234 7.80 -23.29 -41.31
C ALA A 234 6.74 -23.42 -42.41
N SER A 235 5.70 -24.23 -42.18
CA SER A 235 4.63 -24.50 -43.16
C SER A 235 3.65 -23.32 -43.33
N THR A 236 3.54 -22.46 -42.32
CA THR A 236 2.68 -21.27 -42.26
C THR A 236 3.48 -20.07 -41.76
N SER A 237 3.00 -18.86 -42.01
CA SER A 237 3.51 -17.65 -41.36
C SER A 237 3.00 -17.56 -39.91
N HIS A 238 3.80 -17.02 -39.00
CA HIS A 238 3.43 -16.82 -37.60
C HIS A 238 3.77 -15.40 -37.14
N LYS A 239 2.85 -14.77 -36.39
CA LYS A 239 3.08 -13.44 -35.82
C LYS A 239 4.03 -13.51 -34.63
N GLY A 240 4.94 -12.54 -34.53
CA GLY A 240 5.88 -12.44 -33.40
C GLY A 240 5.25 -11.88 -32.12
N ARG A 241 5.92 -12.06 -30.99
CA ARG A 241 5.53 -11.45 -29.71
C ARG A 241 5.49 -9.92 -29.78
N PHE A 242 6.37 -9.30 -30.56
CA PHE A 242 6.33 -7.85 -30.78
C PHE A 242 5.07 -7.36 -31.50
N GLU A 243 4.51 -8.16 -32.42
CA GLU A 243 3.23 -7.86 -33.06
C GLU A 243 2.06 -8.04 -32.09
N LEU A 244 2.10 -9.11 -31.27
CA LEU A 244 1.07 -9.41 -30.28
C LEU A 244 1.03 -8.41 -29.12
N ALA A 245 2.18 -7.82 -28.80
CA ALA A 245 2.35 -6.87 -27.70
C ALA A 245 2.20 -5.40 -28.14
N ASP A 246 1.81 -5.13 -29.38
CA ASP A 246 1.65 -3.77 -29.89
C ASP A 246 0.69 -2.96 -29.01
N MET A 247 1.04 -1.71 -28.73
CA MET A 247 0.42 -0.81 -27.73
C MET A 247 0.42 -1.32 -26.27
N GLY A 248 0.78 -2.58 -26.03
CA GLY A 248 0.79 -3.25 -24.74
C GLY A 248 2.17 -3.29 -24.10
N THR A 249 2.47 -4.39 -23.41
CA THR A 249 3.74 -4.63 -22.73
C THR A 249 4.27 -6.01 -23.10
N LEU A 250 5.53 -6.08 -23.51
CA LEU A 250 6.27 -7.31 -23.75
C LEU A 250 7.24 -7.52 -22.58
N PHE A 251 7.07 -8.64 -21.88
CA PHE A 251 7.98 -9.10 -20.85
C PHE A 251 8.90 -10.18 -21.42
N LEU A 252 10.20 -9.91 -21.42
CA LEU A 252 11.26 -10.84 -21.80
C LEU A 252 11.95 -11.36 -20.53
N ASP A 253 11.76 -12.64 -20.20
CA ASP A 253 12.52 -13.28 -19.13
C ASP A 253 13.80 -13.91 -19.69
N GLU A 254 14.84 -13.96 -18.86
CA GLU A 254 16.17 -14.51 -19.19
C GLU A 254 16.83 -13.81 -20.40
N VAL A 255 16.80 -12.48 -20.46
CA VAL A 255 17.43 -11.71 -21.56
C VAL A 255 18.94 -11.88 -21.67
N GLY A 256 19.60 -12.41 -20.63
CA GLY A 256 21.02 -12.74 -20.66
C GLY A 256 21.34 -13.94 -21.55
N ASP A 257 20.35 -14.75 -21.93
CA ASP A 257 20.56 -15.94 -22.78
C ASP A 257 20.31 -15.66 -24.26
N LEU A 258 20.08 -14.40 -24.63
CA LEU A 258 19.91 -14.01 -26.03
C LEU A 258 21.20 -14.16 -26.83
N SER A 259 21.11 -14.84 -27.97
CA SER A 259 22.22 -14.92 -28.93
C SER A 259 22.63 -13.54 -29.47
N PRO A 260 23.89 -13.35 -29.89
CA PRO A 260 24.36 -12.07 -30.43
C PRO A 260 23.52 -11.55 -31.61
N ALA A 261 23.03 -12.46 -32.46
CA ALA A 261 22.16 -12.10 -33.59
C ALA A 261 20.81 -11.55 -33.11
N THR A 262 20.20 -12.21 -32.12
CA THR A 262 18.93 -11.75 -31.52
C THR A 262 19.11 -10.43 -30.77
N GLN A 263 20.25 -10.23 -30.10
CA GLN A 263 20.58 -8.95 -29.44
C GLN A 263 20.59 -7.78 -30.45
N VAL A 264 21.15 -7.98 -31.65
CA VAL A 264 21.15 -6.95 -32.72
C VAL A 264 19.73 -6.57 -33.13
N LYS A 265 18.86 -7.57 -33.34
CA LYS A 265 17.47 -7.33 -33.74
C LYS A 265 16.68 -6.66 -32.63
N LEU A 266 16.83 -7.12 -31.39
CA LEU A 266 16.19 -6.52 -30.22
C LEU A 266 16.58 -5.05 -30.07
N LEU A 267 17.86 -4.72 -30.23
CA LEU A 267 18.34 -3.35 -30.20
C LEU A 267 17.67 -2.47 -31.25
N ARG A 268 17.48 -2.97 -32.48
CA ARG A 268 16.77 -2.25 -33.55
C ARG A 268 15.33 -1.92 -33.14
N VAL A 269 14.62 -2.88 -32.54
CA VAL A 269 13.24 -2.65 -32.08
C VAL A 269 13.18 -1.61 -30.96
N ILE A 270 14.10 -1.67 -29.98
CA ILE A 270 14.14 -0.69 -28.88
C ILE A 270 14.45 0.72 -29.42
N GLN A 271 15.22 0.84 -30.49
CA GLN A 271 15.64 2.12 -31.06
C GLN A 271 14.58 2.77 -31.96
N SER A 272 14.03 2.02 -32.91
CA SER A 272 13.14 2.56 -33.94
C SER A 272 11.71 2.05 -33.86
N GLY A 273 11.43 1.05 -33.01
CA GLY A 273 10.15 0.34 -33.00
C GLY A 273 9.95 -0.54 -34.23
N GLU A 274 10.99 -0.77 -35.05
CA GLU A 274 10.90 -1.50 -36.31
C GLU A 274 11.58 -2.86 -36.26
N PHE A 275 10.98 -3.85 -36.92
CA PHE A 275 11.53 -5.18 -37.07
C PHE A 275 11.02 -5.86 -38.34
N GLU A 276 11.63 -6.99 -38.68
CA GLU A 276 11.25 -7.83 -39.81
C GLU A 276 11.06 -9.27 -39.30
N ARG A 277 10.08 -9.98 -39.87
CA ARG A 277 9.90 -11.41 -39.60
C ARG A 277 11.08 -12.20 -40.12
N VAL A 278 11.37 -13.35 -39.48
CA VAL A 278 12.38 -14.28 -39.98
C VAL A 278 12.00 -14.76 -41.39
N GLY A 279 12.91 -14.60 -42.34
CA GLY A 279 12.70 -14.93 -43.75
C GLY A 279 11.82 -13.94 -44.53
N GLY A 280 11.36 -12.85 -43.90
CA GLY A 280 10.60 -11.78 -44.53
C GLY A 280 11.46 -10.55 -44.83
N ALA A 281 10.98 -9.68 -45.71
CA ALA A 281 11.58 -8.37 -46.01
C ALA A 281 10.64 -7.20 -45.68
N GLU A 282 9.42 -7.49 -45.20
CA GLU A 282 8.46 -6.47 -44.79
C GLU A 282 8.87 -5.89 -43.43
N THR A 283 9.07 -4.57 -43.39
CA THR A 283 9.32 -3.85 -42.14
C THR A 283 8.01 -3.60 -41.40
N LEU A 284 7.91 -4.15 -40.20
CA LEU A 284 6.80 -3.99 -39.27
C LEU A 284 7.16 -2.98 -38.19
N ARG A 285 6.15 -2.34 -37.59
CA ARG A 285 6.30 -1.42 -36.47
C ARG A 285 5.51 -1.88 -35.24
N THR A 286 6.07 -1.65 -34.07
CA THR A 286 5.42 -1.90 -32.78
C THR A 286 5.66 -0.74 -31.83
N ASP A 287 4.65 -0.39 -31.06
CA ASP A 287 4.76 0.49 -29.90
C ASP A 287 4.65 -0.33 -28.61
N ALA A 288 5.27 -1.52 -28.54
CA ALA A 288 5.30 -2.33 -27.32
C ALA A 288 6.26 -1.74 -26.26
N ARG A 289 5.82 -1.73 -25.00
CA ARG A 289 6.68 -1.35 -23.87
C ARG A 289 7.48 -2.57 -23.46
N LEU A 290 8.78 -2.44 -23.31
CA LEU A 290 9.64 -3.56 -22.94
C LEU A 290 9.86 -3.62 -21.42
N LEU A 291 9.67 -4.80 -20.84
CA LEU A 291 10.17 -5.16 -19.52
C LEU A 291 11.11 -6.36 -19.71
N ALA A 292 12.32 -6.29 -19.18
CA ALA A 292 13.32 -7.33 -19.30
C ALA A 292 13.64 -7.92 -17.93
N ALA A 293 13.97 -9.20 -17.85
CA ALA A 293 14.44 -9.84 -16.64
C ALA A 293 15.64 -10.74 -16.89
N THR A 294 16.53 -10.82 -15.91
CA THR A 294 17.70 -11.69 -15.95
C THR A 294 18.13 -12.09 -14.54
N ASN A 295 18.70 -13.29 -14.42
CA ASN A 295 19.44 -13.75 -13.24
C ASN A 295 20.96 -13.68 -13.44
N ARG A 296 21.43 -13.35 -14.65
CA ARG A 296 22.85 -13.22 -15.01
C ARG A 296 23.32 -11.78 -14.80
N ASP A 297 24.61 -11.65 -14.54
CA ASP A 297 25.28 -10.35 -14.47
C ASP A 297 25.62 -9.85 -15.87
N LEU A 298 24.80 -8.94 -16.40
CA LEU A 298 25.00 -8.38 -17.73
C LEU A 298 26.22 -7.46 -17.80
N GLU A 299 26.66 -6.86 -16.70
CA GLU A 299 27.86 -5.99 -16.71
C GLU A 299 29.10 -6.83 -17.00
N THR A 300 29.26 -7.94 -16.28
CA THR A 300 30.34 -8.91 -16.54
C THR A 300 30.28 -9.47 -17.96
N MET A 301 29.08 -9.75 -18.48
CA MET A 301 28.89 -10.25 -19.86
C MET A 301 29.19 -9.20 -20.95
N VAL A 302 29.10 -7.92 -20.62
CA VAL A 302 29.55 -6.85 -21.52
C VAL A 302 31.08 -6.80 -21.54
N GLU A 303 31.73 -6.97 -20.39
CA GLU A 303 33.20 -7.01 -20.29
C GLU A 303 33.82 -8.20 -21.03
N ASP A 304 33.18 -9.37 -20.99
CA ASP A 304 33.64 -10.57 -21.69
C ASP A 304 33.25 -10.63 -23.18
N GLY A 305 32.44 -9.67 -23.65
CA GLY A 305 32.00 -9.55 -25.04
C GLY A 305 30.87 -10.49 -25.46
N SER A 306 30.26 -11.23 -24.53
CA SER A 306 29.12 -12.11 -24.79
C SER A 306 27.77 -11.37 -24.83
N TYR A 307 27.73 -10.14 -24.31
CA TYR A 307 26.58 -9.25 -24.37
C TYR A 307 26.94 -7.87 -24.92
N ARG A 308 26.07 -7.29 -25.73
CA ARG A 308 26.32 -5.98 -26.32
C ARG A 308 26.09 -4.85 -25.31
N ALA A 309 27.10 -3.99 -25.14
CA ALA A 309 27.03 -2.81 -24.30
C ALA A 309 25.86 -1.88 -24.67
N ASP A 310 25.65 -1.65 -25.96
CA ASP A 310 24.61 -0.74 -26.46
C ASP A 310 23.18 -1.22 -26.20
N LEU A 311 22.97 -2.53 -26.16
CA LEU A 311 21.72 -3.14 -25.72
C LEU A 311 21.58 -3.01 -24.20
N PHE A 312 22.61 -3.37 -23.44
CA PHE A 312 22.58 -3.27 -21.97
C PHE A 312 22.21 -1.86 -21.49
N TYR A 313 22.83 -0.81 -22.02
CA TYR A 313 22.52 0.58 -21.62
C TYR A 313 21.12 1.07 -22.02
N ARG A 314 20.42 0.37 -22.91
CA ARG A 314 19.05 0.70 -23.32
C ARG A 314 17.99 -0.11 -22.59
N LEU A 315 18.38 -1.22 -21.97
CA LEU A 315 17.55 -2.02 -21.07
C LEU A 315 17.51 -1.37 -19.67
#